data_AF-A0A3N5Q4A9-F1
#
_entry.id   AF-A0A3N5Q4A9-F1
#
_cell.length_a   1.000
_cell.length_b   1.000
_cell.length_c   1.000
_cell.angle_alpha   90.00
_cell.angle_beta   90.00
_cell.angle_gamma   90.00
#
_symmetry.space_group_name_H-M   'P 1'
#
loop_
_entity.id
_entity.type
_entity.pdbx_description
1 polymer ?
#
loop_
_entity_poly.entity_id
_entity_poly.type
_entity_poly.pdbx_seq_one_letter_code
_entity_poly.pdbx_strand_id
1 'polypeptide(L)'
;MKYFVLVICSLIIFHSCSDSTTEPNNNDLSLKTLKGKIQNYNLGDSVEVRLDRIYFKKSPNDSIIVISSGKINNDGSFSILLSSPPDFLLQEYPGCYENILSDSTTEVYLHSQFILYRNNIKIGFIYCSEKSFDQDPIGGQYIARLLYSNKDCKITGDCTMQGQTKTFVYKNNCEYYKGWNFVLQSLVENSDHLYISESKVNNNFQGNWFFKLSN
;
A
#
# COMPACT_ATOMS: atom_id res chain seq x y z
N MET A 1 -68.86 2.37 -11.21
CA MET A 1 -67.57 1.73 -11.51
C MET A 1 -66.56 2.85 -11.68
N LYS A 2 -65.67 3.12 -10.69
CA LYS A 2 -64.29 2.58 -10.55
C LYS A 2 -63.55 2.63 -11.90
N TYR A 3 -62.46 3.38 -12.10
CA TYR A 3 -61.28 3.58 -11.25
C TYR A 3 -60.62 4.96 -11.42
N PHE A 4 -60.06 5.49 -10.33
CA PHE A 4 -59.06 6.57 -10.32
C PHE A 4 -57.72 6.01 -10.80
N VAL A 5 -57.05 6.68 -11.75
CA VAL A 5 -55.63 6.44 -12.04
C VAL A 5 -54.83 7.58 -11.45
N LEU A 6 -54.25 7.30 -10.28
CA LEU A 6 -53.27 8.14 -9.61
C LEU A 6 -51.90 7.82 -10.21
N VAL A 7 -51.37 8.68 -11.07
CA VAL A 7 -50.00 8.58 -11.55
C VAL A 7 -49.09 9.17 -10.49
N ILE A 8 -48.49 8.30 -9.68
CA ILE A 8 -47.41 8.66 -8.76
C ILE A 8 -46.16 8.86 -9.63
N CYS A 9 -45.85 10.13 -9.92
CA CYS A 9 -44.56 10.51 -10.48
C CYS A 9 -43.55 10.45 -9.32
N SER A 10 -42.84 9.33 -9.21
CA SER A 10 -41.81 9.14 -8.21
C SER A 10 -40.68 10.14 -8.43
N LEU A 11 -40.63 11.15 -7.55
CA LEU A 11 -39.48 12.00 -7.28
C LEU A 11 -38.26 11.13 -6.97
N ILE A 12 -37.36 10.95 -7.95
CA ILE A 12 -35.97 10.62 -7.65
C ILE A 12 -35.29 11.96 -7.34
N ILE A 13 -35.31 12.28 -6.05
CA ILE A 13 -34.47 13.32 -5.46
C ILE A 13 -33.04 12.81 -5.63
N PHE A 14 -32.33 13.32 -6.63
CA PHE A 14 -30.88 13.24 -6.67
C PHE A 14 -30.36 13.96 -5.42
N HIS A 15 -30.02 13.17 -4.39
CA HIS A 15 -29.23 13.67 -3.28
C HIS A 15 -27.88 14.11 -3.85
N SER A 16 -27.70 15.43 -3.93
CA SER A 16 -26.40 16.05 -4.03
C SER A 16 -25.58 15.63 -2.82
N CYS A 17 -24.61 14.74 -3.01
CA CYS A 17 -23.46 14.68 -2.11
C CYS A 17 -22.49 15.76 -2.54
N SER A 18 -22.68 16.93 -1.94
CA SER A 18 -21.73 17.99 -1.64
C SER A 18 -20.42 18.04 -2.45
N ASP A 19 -20.30 19.08 -3.25
CA ASP A 19 -19.03 19.76 -3.44
C ASP A 19 -18.52 20.23 -2.06
N SER A 20 -17.59 19.49 -1.48
CA SER A 20 -16.76 20.02 -0.39
C SER A 20 -15.50 20.62 -1.00
N THR A 21 -15.59 21.92 -1.28
CA THR A 21 -14.58 22.93 -0.93
C THR A 21 -13.11 22.53 -1.02
N THR A 22 -12.44 23.03 -2.07
CA THR A 22 -10.99 23.27 -2.15
C THR A 22 -10.14 22.17 -1.53
N GLU A 23 -9.93 21.08 -2.26
CA GLU A 23 -8.71 20.30 -2.04
C GLU A 23 -7.52 21.25 -2.26
N PRO A 24 -6.53 21.27 -1.36
CA PRO A 24 -5.32 22.03 -1.60
C PRO A 24 -4.72 21.46 -2.88
N ASN A 25 -4.63 22.29 -3.92
CA ASN A 25 -3.90 22.00 -5.15
C ASN A 25 -2.42 21.91 -4.79
N ASN A 26 -2.04 20.81 -4.17
CA ASN A 26 -0.68 20.50 -3.79
C ASN A 26 -0.10 19.80 -5.02
N ASN A 27 0.50 20.59 -5.91
CA ASN A 27 1.20 20.14 -7.12
C ASN A 27 2.41 19.21 -6.84
N ASP A 28 2.50 18.66 -5.63
CA ASP A 28 3.44 17.63 -5.22
C ASP A 28 2.63 16.53 -4.52
N LEU A 29 2.00 15.68 -5.33
CA LEU A 29 1.21 14.54 -4.89
C LEU A 29 2.11 13.38 -4.41
N SER A 30 3.43 13.56 -4.40
CA SER A 30 4.39 12.57 -3.92
C SER A 30 4.44 12.54 -2.39
N LEU A 31 4.48 11.33 -1.84
CA LEU A 31 4.55 11.10 -0.40
C LEU A 31 5.97 11.39 0.11
N LYS A 32 6.20 12.57 0.69
CA LYS A 32 7.51 12.92 1.28
C LYS A 32 7.72 12.39 2.69
N THR A 33 6.63 12.21 3.43
CA THR A 33 6.68 11.78 4.83
C THR A 33 5.59 10.78 5.08
N LEU A 34 5.97 9.66 5.66
CA LEU A 34 5.05 8.65 6.16
C LEU A 34 4.75 8.94 7.63
N LYS A 35 3.46 9.07 7.97
CA LYS A 35 3.01 9.27 9.34
C LYS A 35 1.93 8.25 9.68
N GLY A 36 1.90 7.82 10.93
CA GLY A 36 0.89 6.89 11.41
C GLY A 36 0.87 6.80 12.93
N LYS A 37 -0.12 6.05 13.43
CA LYS A 37 -0.24 5.71 14.85
C LYS A 37 -0.63 4.24 14.98
N ILE A 38 0.26 3.48 15.62
CA ILE A 38 0.08 2.04 15.80
C ILE A 38 -0.97 1.80 16.87
N GLN A 39 -2.09 1.17 16.49
CA GLN A 39 -3.26 1.05 17.36
C GLN A 39 -3.04 0.13 18.56
N ASN A 40 -2.25 -0.93 18.38
CA ASN A 40 -2.01 -1.93 19.42
C ASN A 40 -0.70 -1.72 20.21
N TYR A 41 -0.05 -0.55 20.08
CA TYR A 41 1.31 -0.32 20.59
C TYR A 41 1.46 -0.50 22.11
N ASN A 42 2.27 -1.48 22.52
CA ASN A 42 2.54 -1.79 23.93
C ASN A 42 4.03 -2.00 24.23
N LEU A 43 4.90 -1.61 23.29
CA LEU A 43 6.33 -1.91 23.35
C LEU A 43 7.13 -0.93 24.22
N GLY A 44 6.58 0.25 24.52
CA GLY A 44 7.26 1.31 25.28
C GLY A 44 8.34 2.05 24.48
N ASP A 45 9.30 2.63 25.18
CA ASP A 45 10.30 3.56 24.61
C ASP A 45 11.44 2.80 23.91
N SER A 46 12.14 3.45 22.98
CA SER A 46 13.30 2.92 22.22
C SER A 46 12.97 1.91 21.10
N VAL A 47 11.92 2.16 20.34
CA VAL A 47 11.64 1.43 19.08
C VAL A 47 11.81 2.36 17.88
N GLU A 48 12.49 1.84 16.86
CA GLU A 48 12.70 2.49 15.56
C GLU A 48 11.90 1.72 14.50
N VAL A 49 11.22 2.45 13.62
CA VAL A 49 10.63 1.89 12.40
C VAL A 49 11.57 2.17 11.23
N ARG A 50 11.81 1.14 10.42
CA ARG A 50 12.65 1.23 9.23
C ARG A 50 11.91 0.75 7.98
N LEU A 51 12.12 1.50 6.90
CA LEU A 51 11.81 1.10 5.54
C LEU A 51 13.04 0.40 4.97
N ASP A 52 13.05 -0.93 5.00
CA ASP A 52 14.21 -1.74 4.63
C ASP A 52 13.94 -2.61 3.40
N ARG A 53 14.93 -2.77 2.52
CA ARG A 53 14.90 -3.87 1.55
C ARG A 53 15.71 -5.05 2.08
N ILE A 54 15.04 -6.17 2.32
CA ILE A 54 15.68 -7.46 2.60
C ILE A 54 15.99 -8.13 1.25
N TYR A 55 17.27 -8.35 0.96
CA TYR A 55 17.69 -9.17 -0.17
C TYR A 55 17.70 -10.64 0.24
N PHE A 56 16.76 -11.42 -0.26
CA PHE A 56 16.91 -12.88 -0.28
C PHE A 56 17.83 -13.26 -1.45
N LYS A 57 19.12 -12.92 -1.36
CA LYS A 57 20.12 -13.64 -2.16
C LYS A 57 20.48 -14.90 -1.39
N LYS A 58 20.73 -16.00 -2.10
CA LYS A 58 21.11 -17.35 -1.62
C LYS A 58 22.33 -17.42 -0.65
N SER A 59 22.81 -16.31 -0.10
CA SER A 59 24.03 -16.22 0.71
C SER A 59 23.68 -15.94 2.18
N PRO A 60 24.32 -16.62 3.14
CA PRO A 60 24.01 -16.51 4.58
C PRO A 60 24.29 -15.14 5.23
N ASN A 61 24.75 -14.15 4.47
CA ASN A 61 24.95 -12.78 4.92
C ASN A 61 24.00 -11.84 4.15
N ASP A 62 22.71 -11.93 4.47
CA ASP A 62 21.68 -11.04 3.93
C ASP A 62 22.04 -9.58 4.26
N SER A 63 22.26 -8.78 3.23
CA SER A 63 22.53 -7.34 3.40
C SER A 63 21.21 -6.59 3.48
N ILE A 64 20.90 -6.02 4.64
CA ILE A 64 19.74 -5.14 4.84
C ILE A 64 20.12 -3.74 4.37
N ILE A 65 19.34 -3.20 3.44
CA ILE A 65 19.51 -1.82 2.98
C ILE A 65 18.41 -0.97 3.58
N VAL A 66 18.80 -0.11 4.52
CA VAL A 66 17.90 0.86 5.14
C VAL A 66 17.69 2.02 4.17
N ILE A 67 16.45 2.19 3.70
CA ILE A 67 16.08 3.29 2.81
C ILE A 67 15.74 4.52 3.64
N SER A 68 14.85 4.36 4.62
CA SER A 68 14.42 5.44 5.51
C SER A 68 14.15 4.89 6.90
N SER A 69 14.29 5.71 7.95
CA SER A 69 13.92 5.32 9.30
C SER A 69 13.36 6.46 10.13
N GLY A 70 12.67 6.11 11.21
CA GLY A 70 12.07 7.06 12.15
C GLY A 70 11.85 6.44 13.52
N LYS A 71 11.72 7.28 14.55
CA LYS A 71 11.39 6.84 15.90
C LYS A 71 9.89 6.64 16.07
N ILE A 72 9.52 5.70 16.92
CA ILE A 72 8.15 5.54 17.41
C ILE A 72 8.08 6.15 18.80
N ASN A 73 7.13 7.06 18.99
CA ASN A 73 6.84 7.66 20.28
C ASN A 73 6.11 6.68 21.19
N ASN A 74 6.05 7.00 22.48
CA ASN A 74 5.46 6.13 23.50
C ASN A 74 3.97 5.86 23.27
N ASP A 75 3.28 6.75 22.57
CA ASP A 75 1.87 6.59 22.21
C ASP A 75 1.66 5.80 20.89
N GLY A 76 2.74 5.25 20.31
CA GLY A 76 2.71 4.51 19.05
C GLY A 76 2.69 5.40 17.80
N SER A 77 2.73 6.72 17.93
CA SER A 77 2.86 7.63 16.78
C SER A 77 4.26 7.58 16.20
N PHE A 78 4.36 7.69 14.87
CA PHE A 78 5.64 7.71 14.17
C PHE A 78 5.59 8.64 12.96
N SER A 79 6.78 9.09 12.55
CA SER A 79 6.98 9.89 11.34
C SER A 79 8.31 9.50 10.70
N ILE A 80 8.30 9.16 9.41
CA ILE A 80 9.48 8.78 8.64
C ILE A 80 9.59 9.72 7.45
N LEU A 81 10.74 10.38 7.30
CA LEU A 81 11.06 11.11 6.08
C LEU A 81 11.45 10.09 5.00
N LEU A 82 10.73 10.08 3.89
CA LEU A 82 10.97 9.15 2.80
C LEU A 82 12.03 9.72 1.86
N SER A 83 13.16 9.03 1.78
CA SER A 83 14.25 9.32 0.85
C SER A 83 14.04 8.57 -0.47
N SER A 84 14.65 9.05 -1.55
CA SER A 84 14.73 8.28 -2.79
C SER A 84 15.51 6.98 -2.54
N PRO A 85 15.02 5.82 -3.01
CA PRO A 85 15.78 4.58 -3.01
C PRO A 85 17.09 4.77 -3.81
N PRO A 86 18.19 4.09 -3.44
CA PRO A 86 19.38 4.01 -4.29
C PRO A 86 19.05 3.44 -5.67
N ASP A 87 19.70 3.94 -6.73
CA ASP A 87 19.38 3.60 -8.13
C ASP A 87 19.38 2.09 -8.40
N PHE A 88 20.30 1.32 -7.80
CA PHE A 88 20.34 -0.14 -7.98
C PHE A 88 19.13 -0.89 -7.37
N LEU A 89 18.30 -0.22 -6.57
CA LEU A 89 17.00 -0.74 -6.09
C LEU A 89 15.89 -0.50 -7.11
N LEU A 90 16.03 0.51 -7.95
CA LEU A 90 15.09 0.82 -9.01
C LEU A 90 15.23 -0.27 -10.07
N GLN A 91 14.16 -1.02 -10.28
CA GLN A 91 14.08 -2.05 -11.31
C GLN A 91 12.87 -1.75 -12.18
N GLU A 92 12.79 -2.35 -13.36
CA GLU A 92 11.50 -2.50 -14.03
C GLU A 92 10.52 -3.15 -13.04
N TYR A 93 9.28 -2.67 -12.98
CA TYR A 93 8.27 -3.04 -11.99
C TYR A 93 8.30 -4.54 -11.67
N PRO A 94 8.75 -4.94 -10.47
CA PRO A 94 9.21 -6.31 -10.27
C PRO A 94 8.03 -7.26 -10.23
N GLY A 95 8.11 -8.29 -11.07
CA GLY A 95 7.39 -9.55 -10.86
C GLY A 95 6.27 -9.85 -11.84
N CYS A 96 6.00 -9.00 -12.82
CA CYS A 96 5.09 -9.37 -13.89
C CYS A 96 5.41 -8.81 -15.27
N TYR A 97 5.84 -9.70 -16.17
CA TYR A 97 6.10 -9.38 -17.58
C TYR A 97 4.85 -8.93 -18.36
N GLU A 98 3.65 -9.21 -17.84
CA GLU A 98 2.37 -8.84 -18.47
C GLU A 98 1.93 -7.40 -18.14
N ASN A 99 2.58 -6.75 -17.16
CA ASN A 99 2.35 -5.34 -16.87
C ASN A 99 3.08 -4.45 -17.87
N ILE A 100 2.38 -3.44 -18.37
CA ILE A 100 2.86 -2.45 -19.33
C ILE A 100 3.03 -1.12 -18.61
N LEU A 101 4.23 -0.57 -18.69
CA LEU A 101 4.52 0.82 -18.32
C LEU A 101 4.19 1.74 -19.50
N SER A 102 3.59 2.89 -19.21
CA SER A 102 3.34 3.94 -20.22
C SER A 102 4.63 4.50 -20.84
N ASP A 103 5.74 4.46 -20.10
CA ASP A 103 7.10 4.80 -20.57
C ASP A 103 8.06 3.71 -20.08
N SER A 104 8.65 2.97 -21.02
CA SER A 104 9.57 1.85 -20.75
C SER A 104 10.90 2.28 -20.11
N THR A 105 11.19 3.57 -20.04
CA THR A 105 12.37 4.12 -19.34
C THR A 105 12.07 4.48 -17.88
N THR A 106 10.84 4.25 -17.41
CA THR A 106 10.48 4.46 -16.01
C THR A 106 11.06 3.34 -15.16
N GLU A 107 11.71 3.72 -14.06
CA GLU A 107 12.22 2.77 -13.08
C GLU A 107 11.44 2.94 -11.78
N VAL A 108 11.11 1.82 -11.15
CA VAL A 108 10.22 1.81 -9.99
C VAL A 108 10.77 0.91 -8.89
N TYR A 109 10.36 1.17 -7.66
CA TYR A 109 10.67 0.34 -6.51
C TYR A 109 9.43 0.14 -5.66
N LEU A 110 8.97 -1.11 -5.57
CA LEU A 110 7.85 -1.50 -4.72
C LEU A 110 8.36 -2.04 -3.38
N HIS A 111 7.79 -1.54 -2.29
CA HIS A 111 8.07 -1.96 -0.94
C HIS A 111 6.76 -2.28 -0.20
N SER A 112 6.74 -3.37 0.56
CA SER A 112 5.51 -3.92 1.14
C SER A 112 5.55 -4.12 2.66
N GLN A 113 6.67 -3.89 3.35
CA GLN A 113 6.82 -4.25 4.78
C GLN A 113 7.79 -3.35 5.56
N PHE A 114 7.25 -2.56 6.48
CA PHE A 114 8.06 -1.80 7.42
C PHE A 114 8.55 -2.71 8.54
N ILE A 115 9.81 -2.55 8.94
CA ILE A 115 10.45 -3.40 9.94
C ILE A 115 10.61 -2.62 11.25
N LEU A 116 10.32 -3.29 12.36
CA LEU A 116 10.55 -2.77 13.70
C LEU A 116 11.88 -3.21 14.25
N TYR A 117 12.62 -2.25 14.81
CA TYR A 117 13.89 -2.46 15.46
C TYR A 117 13.88 -1.95 16.90
N ARG A 118 14.54 -2.70 17.79
CA ARG A 118 14.91 -2.26 19.13
C ARG A 118 16.39 -2.54 19.31
N ASN A 119 17.17 -1.51 19.62
CA ASN A 119 18.63 -1.62 19.79
C ASN A 119 19.32 -2.34 18.62
N ASN A 120 18.95 -1.98 17.38
CA ASN A 120 19.42 -2.62 16.13
C ASN A 120 19.04 -4.10 15.94
N ILE A 121 18.19 -4.67 16.80
CA ILE A 121 17.64 -6.02 16.64
C ILE A 121 16.24 -5.91 16.05
N LYS A 122 15.97 -6.65 14.96
CA LYS A 122 14.64 -6.77 14.40
C LYS A 122 13.72 -7.46 15.41
N ILE A 123 12.59 -6.83 15.72
CA ILE A 123 11.60 -7.36 16.67
C ILE A 123 10.23 -7.64 16.04
N GLY A 124 9.98 -7.17 14.83
CA GLY A 124 8.69 -7.38 14.17
C GLY A 124 8.50 -6.54 12.91
N PHE A 125 7.24 -6.40 12.54
CA PHE A 125 6.80 -5.67 11.36
C PHE A 125 5.65 -4.72 11.69
N ILE A 126 5.56 -3.64 10.93
CA ILE A 126 4.39 -2.76 10.89
C ILE A 126 3.68 -2.95 9.56
N TYR A 127 2.35 -3.00 9.64
CA TYR A 127 1.46 -3.03 8.50
C TYR A 127 0.50 -1.84 8.58
N CYS A 128 0.05 -1.41 7.40
CA CYS A 128 -0.99 -0.41 7.26
C CYS A 128 -2.11 -0.99 6.42
N SER A 129 -3.33 -0.92 6.93
CA SER A 129 -4.50 -1.50 6.29
C SER A 129 -5.75 -0.66 6.52
N GLU A 130 -6.76 -0.82 5.67
CA GLU A 130 -8.05 -0.14 5.86
C GLU A 130 -8.79 -0.64 7.12
N LYS A 131 -8.60 -1.90 7.52
CA LYS A 131 -9.23 -2.54 8.68
C LYS A 131 -8.22 -3.32 9.51
N SER A 132 -8.49 -3.51 10.80
CA SER A 132 -7.68 -4.37 11.68
C SER A 132 -7.75 -5.83 11.23
N PHE A 133 -6.65 -6.54 11.40
CA PHE A 133 -6.56 -7.97 11.13
C PHE A 133 -5.97 -8.71 12.34
N ASP A 134 -6.63 -9.81 12.73
CA ASP A 134 -6.16 -10.68 13.80
C ASP A 134 -5.19 -11.77 13.28
N GLN A 135 -5.15 -12.02 11.96
CA GLN A 135 -4.31 -13.02 11.29
C GLN A 135 -3.71 -12.47 10.00
N ASP A 136 -2.78 -13.21 9.37
CA ASP A 136 -2.17 -12.81 8.09
C ASP A 136 -3.27 -12.40 7.09
N PRO A 137 -3.11 -11.25 6.40
CA PRO A 137 -4.20 -10.67 5.63
C PRO A 137 -4.53 -11.54 4.41
N ILE A 138 -5.58 -12.36 4.56
CA ILE A 138 -6.19 -13.14 3.49
C ILE A 138 -7.66 -12.73 3.40
N GLY A 139 -8.05 -12.14 2.26
CA GLY A 139 -9.45 -11.86 1.90
C GLY A 139 -9.97 -10.47 2.27
N GLY A 140 -10.31 -9.66 1.25
CA GLY A 140 -11.14 -8.46 1.31
C GLY A 140 -10.50 -7.20 1.92
N GLN A 141 -9.21 -7.22 2.27
CA GLN A 141 -8.56 -6.13 3.00
C GLN A 141 -7.47 -5.46 2.17
N TYR A 142 -7.50 -4.14 2.09
CA TYR A 142 -6.45 -3.35 1.44
C TYR A 142 -5.22 -3.28 2.35
N ILE A 143 -4.10 -3.83 1.90
CA ILE A 143 -2.78 -3.62 2.49
C ILE A 143 -2.12 -2.46 1.75
N ALA A 144 -1.63 -1.48 2.49
CA ALA A 144 -0.86 -0.39 1.90
C ALA A 144 0.58 -0.84 1.63
N ARG A 145 1.03 -0.60 0.41
CA ARG A 145 2.41 -0.71 -0.06
C ARG A 145 2.90 0.68 -0.46
N LEU A 146 4.21 0.84 -0.53
CA LEU A 146 4.84 2.03 -1.08
C LEU A 146 5.47 1.70 -2.43
N LEU A 147 5.19 2.54 -3.43
CA LEU A 147 5.86 2.49 -4.72
C LEU A 147 6.60 3.80 -4.97
N TYR A 148 7.90 3.73 -5.17
CA TYR A 148 8.68 4.84 -5.71
C TYR A 148 8.71 4.75 -7.24
N SER A 149 8.52 5.88 -7.92
CA SER A 149 8.76 6.00 -9.36
C SER A 149 9.72 7.15 -9.66
N ASN A 150 10.66 6.97 -10.59
CA ASN A 150 11.58 8.04 -11.00
C ASN A 150 10.90 9.10 -11.90
N LYS A 151 9.72 8.81 -12.44
CA LYS A 151 8.90 9.67 -13.33
C LYS A 151 7.39 9.46 -13.07
N ASP A 152 6.56 10.37 -13.58
CA ASP A 152 5.13 10.10 -13.66
C ASP A 152 4.88 8.97 -14.66
N CYS A 153 4.08 7.97 -14.30
CA CYS A 153 3.82 6.82 -15.16
C CYS A 153 2.47 6.16 -14.89
N LYS A 154 1.99 5.39 -15.86
CA LYS A 154 0.87 4.47 -15.70
C LYS A 154 1.34 3.03 -15.82
N ILE A 155 0.85 2.17 -14.94
CA ILE A 155 1.04 0.72 -15.02
C ILE A 155 -0.31 0.09 -15.30
N THR A 156 -0.42 -0.60 -16.43
CA THR A 156 -1.62 -1.33 -16.85
C THR A 156 -1.31 -2.79 -17.11
N GLY A 157 -2.22 -3.70 -16.81
CA GLY A 157 -2.09 -5.11 -17.16
C GLY A 157 -2.59 -6.01 -16.06
N ASP A 158 -2.93 -7.22 -16.45
CA ASP A 158 -3.27 -8.30 -15.54
C ASP A 158 -2.10 -9.27 -15.50
N CYS A 159 -1.74 -9.72 -14.31
CA CYS A 159 -0.63 -10.59 -14.07
C CYS A 159 -1.06 -11.88 -13.40
N THR A 160 -0.76 -13.04 -13.99
CA THR A 160 -1.01 -14.31 -13.31
C THR A 160 0.27 -14.91 -12.72
N MET A 161 0.31 -15.05 -11.40
CA MET A 161 1.36 -15.79 -10.69
C MET A 161 0.80 -17.10 -10.13
N GLN A 162 1.37 -18.22 -10.57
CA GLN A 162 1.08 -19.53 -9.97
C GLN A 162 2.03 -19.80 -8.79
N GLY A 163 1.47 -19.86 -7.59
CA GLY A 163 2.11 -20.44 -6.42
C GLY A 163 1.91 -21.95 -6.35
N GLN A 164 2.51 -22.61 -5.35
CA GLN A 164 2.42 -24.07 -5.21
C GLN A 164 0.99 -24.58 -4.97
N THR A 165 0.16 -23.79 -4.28
CA THR A 165 -1.23 -24.17 -3.93
C THR A 165 -2.24 -23.11 -4.30
N LYS A 166 -1.81 -21.93 -4.78
CA LYS A 166 -2.68 -20.77 -5.01
C LYS A 166 -2.29 -20.05 -6.28
N THR A 167 -3.28 -19.60 -7.05
CA THR A 167 -3.10 -18.71 -8.20
C THR A 167 -3.48 -17.30 -7.78
N PHE A 168 -2.61 -16.34 -8.09
CA PHE A 168 -2.83 -14.92 -7.86
C PHE A 168 -2.92 -14.19 -9.19
N VAL A 169 -4.00 -13.44 -9.39
CA VAL A 169 -4.19 -12.55 -10.54
C VAL A 169 -4.07 -11.11 -10.05
N TYR A 170 -2.99 -10.41 -10.40
CA TYR A 170 -2.80 -9.00 -10.06
C TYR A 170 -3.28 -8.12 -11.19
N LYS A 171 -4.38 -7.41 -10.99
CA LYS A 171 -4.90 -6.42 -11.94
C LYS A 171 -4.34 -5.05 -11.58
N ASN A 172 -3.61 -4.46 -12.51
CA ASN A 172 -3.02 -3.13 -12.36
C ASN A 172 -3.62 -2.21 -13.42
N ASN A 173 -4.16 -1.08 -12.98
CA ASN A 173 -4.51 0.06 -13.83
C ASN A 173 -4.39 1.31 -12.96
N CYS A 174 -3.15 1.73 -12.75
CA CYS A 174 -2.83 2.76 -11.76
C CYS A 174 -1.90 3.81 -12.37
N GLU A 175 -2.17 5.06 -12.03
CA GLU A 175 -1.33 6.20 -12.36
C GLU A 175 -0.53 6.60 -11.11
N TYR A 176 0.75 6.82 -11.30
CA TYR A 176 1.72 7.10 -10.25
C TYR A 176 2.44 8.40 -10.57
N TYR A 177 2.70 9.17 -9.51
CA TYR A 177 3.53 10.36 -9.60
C TYR A 177 5.00 9.98 -9.39
N LYS A 178 5.90 10.82 -9.92
CA LYS A 178 7.31 10.80 -9.56
C LYS A 178 7.45 10.92 -8.04
N GLY A 179 8.30 10.08 -7.46
CA GLY A 179 8.47 9.95 -6.02
C GLY A 179 7.67 8.79 -5.44
N TRP A 180 7.40 8.84 -4.14
CA TRP A 180 6.67 7.78 -3.43
C TRP A 180 5.17 7.92 -3.56
N ASN A 181 4.50 6.79 -3.74
CA ASN A 181 3.05 6.66 -3.84
C ASN A 181 2.58 5.57 -2.87
N PHE A 182 1.44 5.80 -2.24
CA PHE A 182 0.71 4.76 -1.52
C PHE A 182 -0.10 3.93 -2.51
N VAL A 183 0.13 2.63 -2.48
CA VAL A 183 -0.59 1.64 -3.28
C VAL A 183 -1.40 0.79 -2.33
N LEU A 184 -2.72 0.90 -2.40
CA LEU A 184 -3.64 0.06 -1.66
C LEU A 184 -3.96 -1.15 -2.50
N GLN A 185 -3.60 -2.32 -1.99
CA GLN A 185 -3.82 -3.57 -2.69
C GLN A 185 -4.84 -4.40 -1.94
N SER A 186 -5.99 -4.65 -2.55
CA SER A 186 -6.97 -5.63 -2.05
C SER A 186 -6.58 -7.02 -2.53
N LEU A 187 -6.99 -8.04 -1.77
CA LEU A 187 -6.91 -9.44 -2.19
C LEU A 187 -8.29 -10.07 -1.99
N VAL A 188 -9.00 -10.35 -3.07
CA VAL A 188 -10.33 -10.96 -3.05
C VAL A 188 -10.21 -12.42 -3.46
N GLU A 189 -10.68 -13.33 -2.61
CA GLU A 189 -10.82 -14.74 -2.98
C GLU A 189 -12.01 -14.88 -3.92
N ASN A 190 -11.74 -15.42 -5.12
CA ASN A 190 -12.75 -15.54 -6.17
C ASN A 190 -13.27 -16.97 -6.32
N SER A 191 -12.44 -17.96 -6.04
CA SER A 191 -12.80 -19.38 -5.97
C SER A 191 -11.75 -20.14 -5.18
N ASP A 192 -11.98 -21.44 -4.94
CA ASP A 192 -10.98 -22.33 -4.33
C ASP A 192 -9.63 -22.17 -5.05
N HIS A 193 -8.63 -21.68 -4.32
CA HIS A 193 -7.26 -21.46 -4.78
C HIS A 193 -7.03 -20.31 -5.79
N LEU A 194 -8.03 -19.48 -6.10
CA LEU A 194 -7.87 -18.29 -6.96
C LEU A 194 -8.12 -16.99 -6.19
N TYR A 195 -7.10 -16.13 -6.17
CA TYR A 195 -7.17 -14.81 -5.56
C TYR A 195 -6.94 -13.72 -6.61
N ILE A 196 -7.82 -12.73 -6.64
CA ILE A 196 -7.66 -11.52 -7.46
C ILE A 196 -7.14 -10.41 -6.55
N SER A 197 -6.10 -9.74 -7.01
CA SER A 197 -5.54 -8.59 -6.34
C SER A 197 -5.71 -7.34 -7.18
N GLU A 198 -6.35 -6.32 -6.62
CA GLU A 198 -6.59 -5.05 -7.30
C GLU A 198 -5.84 -3.93 -6.58
N SER A 199 -5.11 -3.14 -7.34
CA SER A 199 -4.35 -2.00 -6.84
C SER A 199 -5.13 -0.69 -7.09
N LYS A 200 -5.10 0.21 -6.10
CA LYS A 200 -5.50 1.62 -6.25
C LYS A 200 -4.45 2.52 -5.62
N VAL A 201 -4.14 3.65 -6.26
CA VAL A 201 -3.23 4.66 -5.69
C VAL A 201 -4.04 5.61 -4.80
N ASN A 202 -3.56 5.85 -3.57
CA ASN A 202 -4.19 6.80 -2.65
C ASN A 202 -3.13 7.44 -1.75
N ASN A 203 -2.53 8.54 -2.21
CA ASN A 203 -1.48 9.25 -1.47
C ASN A 203 -1.99 10.01 -0.24
N ASN A 204 -3.31 10.14 -0.08
CA ASN A 204 -3.96 10.69 1.11
C ASN A 204 -4.34 9.61 2.13
N PHE A 205 -3.98 8.34 1.89
CA PHE A 205 -4.32 7.25 2.80
C PHE A 205 -3.59 7.40 4.14
N GLN A 206 -4.36 7.51 5.22
CA GLN A 206 -3.82 7.55 6.58
C GLN A 206 -3.82 6.17 7.24
N GLY A 207 -4.75 5.30 6.84
CA GLY A 207 -4.87 3.90 7.25
C GLY A 207 -4.92 3.65 8.76
N ASN A 208 -5.10 2.38 9.11
CA ASN A 208 -4.91 1.88 10.46
C ASN A 208 -3.58 1.13 10.51
N TRP A 209 -2.74 1.47 11.49
CA TRP A 209 -1.41 0.90 11.61
C TRP A 209 -1.37 -0.14 12.72
N PHE A 210 -0.80 -1.31 12.43
CA PHE A 210 -0.72 -2.45 13.34
C PHE A 210 0.69 -2.99 13.36
N PHE A 211 1.14 -3.49 14.52
CA PHE A 211 2.40 -4.23 14.58
C PHE A 211 2.19 -5.69 14.94
N LYS A 212 3.11 -6.53 14.45
CA LYS A 212 3.21 -7.97 14.76
C LYS A 212 4.67 -8.28 15.09
N LEU A 213 4.91 -9.00 16.19
CA LEU A 213 6.25 -9.45 16.56
C LEU A 213 6.74 -10.55 15.61
N SER A 214 8.04 -10.58 15.35
CA SER A 214 8.68 -11.74 14.72
C SER A 214 8.86 -12.83 15.77
N ASN A 215 8.24 -14.00 15.54
CA ASN A 215 8.48 -15.20 16.34
C ASN A 215 9.91 -15.71 16.18
#